data_AF-A0A535SRL4-F1
#
_entry.id   AF-A0A535SRL4-F1
#
_cell.length_a   1.000
_cell.length_b   1.000
_cell.length_c   1.000
_cell.angle_alpha   90.00
_cell.angle_beta   90.00
_cell.angle_gamma   90.00
#
_symmetry.space_group_name_H-M   'P 1'
#
loop_
_entity.id
_entity.type
_entity.pdbx_description
1 polymer ?
#
loop_
_entity_poly.entity_id
_entity_poly.type
_entity_poly.pdbx_seq_one_letter_code
_entity_poly.pdbx_strand_id
1 'polypeptide(L)'
;LQAGKGLAQDMPAASEPDRYRYDPANPTPSVAGPLLMGKALPTDNRQLESRPDVLTYTTAPLEQDLEVIGPVQVELFARSSLQYTDFFARLCDVDATGKSLNVCDALVRVVPGGQEVTADGCLRVIIDLWPTAHRFLRGHRVRLQVSSGAHPRYARNTGSGEPLASATKLIAANQSIYHDPDHPSGVVLSVWSE
;
A
#
# COMPACT_ATOMS: atom_id res chain seq x y z
N LEU A 1 -10.84 -1.65 3.65
CA LEU A 1 -10.81 -1.52 2.18
C LEU A 1 -12.17 -1.96 1.67
N GLN A 2 -12.67 -1.41 0.56
CA GLN A 2 -14.00 -1.71 0.05
C GLN A 2 -13.95 -2.11 -1.43
N ALA A 3 -14.95 -2.89 -1.86
CA ALA A 3 -15.19 -3.13 -3.28
C ALA A 3 -15.30 -1.81 -4.06
N GLY A 4 -14.92 -1.82 -5.34
CA GLY A 4 -14.94 -0.61 -6.17
C GLY A 4 -13.90 0.44 -5.76
N LYS A 5 -12.79 0.03 -5.14
CA LYS A 5 -11.67 0.91 -4.75
C LYS A 5 -12.01 1.94 -3.67
N GLY A 6 -13.01 1.65 -2.84
CA GLY A 6 -13.38 2.51 -1.71
C GLY A 6 -12.48 2.31 -0.50
N LEU A 7 -12.31 3.37 0.30
CA LEU A 7 -11.78 3.31 1.66
C LEU A 7 -12.84 3.88 2.60
N ALA A 8 -13.28 3.10 3.58
CA ALA A 8 -14.33 3.50 4.52
C ALA A 8 -14.08 2.85 5.89
N GLN A 9 -14.67 3.42 6.94
CA GLN A 9 -14.61 2.89 8.30
C GLN A 9 -15.50 1.66 8.49
N ASP A 10 -16.59 1.56 7.73
CA ASP A 10 -17.49 0.41 7.80
C ASP A 10 -16.77 -0.89 7.43
N MET A 11 -17.20 -2.00 8.02
CA MET A 11 -16.76 -3.32 7.61
C MET A 11 -17.15 -3.57 6.15
N PRO A 12 -16.27 -4.20 5.35
CA PRO A 12 -16.60 -4.47 3.96
C PRO A 12 -17.70 -5.52 3.83
N ALA A 13 -18.49 -5.39 2.77
CA ALA A 13 -19.38 -6.45 2.32
C ALA A 13 -18.61 -7.55 1.56
N ALA A 14 -19.22 -8.71 1.42
CA ALA A 14 -18.67 -9.81 0.62
C ALA A 14 -18.37 -9.33 -0.81
N SER A 15 -17.15 -9.57 -1.28
CA SER A 15 -16.70 -9.11 -2.59
C SER A 15 -15.48 -9.92 -3.07
N GLU A 16 -15.26 -9.93 -4.38
CA GLU A 16 -14.05 -10.50 -4.97
C GLU A 16 -12.82 -9.65 -4.63
N PRO A 17 -11.63 -10.26 -4.48
CA PRO A 17 -10.41 -9.53 -4.22
C PRO A 17 -9.96 -8.74 -5.46
N ASP A 18 -9.30 -7.64 -5.19
CA ASP A 18 -8.63 -6.85 -6.21
C ASP A 18 -7.28 -7.44 -6.59
N ARG A 19 -6.93 -7.40 -7.88
CA ARG A 19 -5.74 -8.08 -8.39
C ARG A 19 -4.83 -7.13 -9.16
N TYR A 20 -3.53 -7.39 -9.09
CA TYR A 20 -2.53 -6.72 -9.90
C TYR A 20 -1.35 -7.66 -10.16
N ARG A 21 -0.54 -7.34 -11.18
CA ARG A 21 0.66 -8.11 -11.51
C ARG A 21 1.90 -7.26 -11.28
N TYR A 22 2.77 -7.74 -10.41
CA TYR A 22 4.09 -7.16 -10.21
C TYR A 22 5.12 -7.80 -11.13
N ASP A 23 5.85 -6.98 -11.87
CA ASP A 23 6.92 -7.43 -12.77
C ASP A 23 8.28 -6.85 -12.34
N PRO A 24 9.22 -7.67 -11.83
CA PRO A 24 10.52 -7.15 -11.42
C PRO A 24 11.42 -6.68 -12.58
N ALA A 25 11.09 -7.02 -13.83
CA ALA A 25 11.74 -6.43 -15.01
C ALA A 25 11.26 -4.99 -15.29
N ASN A 26 10.07 -4.62 -14.81
CA ASN A 26 9.51 -3.27 -14.84
C ASN A 26 8.99 -2.88 -13.44
N PRO A 27 9.89 -2.79 -12.44
CA PRO A 27 9.48 -2.65 -11.05
C PRO A 27 8.72 -1.34 -10.83
N THR A 28 7.73 -1.37 -9.95
CA THR A 28 6.99 -0.19 -9.52
C THR A 28 7.98 0.89 -9.04
N PRO A 29 7.98 2.10 -9.64
CA PRO A 29 8.96 3.12 -9.29
C PRO A 29 8.61 3.82 -7.98
N SER A 30 9.60 4.22 -7.20
CA SER A 30 9.39 5.10 -6.03
C SER A 30 9.14 6.53 -6.50
N VAL A 31 8.15 7.19 -5.91
CA VAL A 31 7.90 8.64 -6.08
C VAL A 31 8.14 9.32 -4.73
N ALA A 32 9.16 10.17 -4.60
CA ALA A 32 9.46 10.91 -3.36
C ALA A 32 9.44 10.05 -2.07
N GLY A 33 9.18 10.67 -0.91
CA GLY A 33 9.28 10.08 0.43
C GLY A 33 10.58 10.47 1.15
N PRO A 34 10.90 9.87 2.31
CA PRO A 34 12.17 10.09 3.02
C PRO A 34 13.33 9.54 2.19
N LEU A 35 13.85 10.36 1.28
CA LEU A 35 14.99 10.04 0.44
C LEU A 35 16.30 10.35 1.16
N LEU A 36 17.27 9.45 1.03
CA LEU A 36 18.64 9.68 1.52
C LEU A 36 19.36 10.80 0.73
N MET A 37 19.01 10.96 -0.55
CA MET A 37 19.58 11.97 -1.45
C MET A 37 18.45 12.72 -2.18
N GLY A 38 18.53 14.06 -2.21
CA GLY A 38 17.56 14.94 -2.88
C GLY A 38 16.59 15.63 -1.92
N LYS A 39 15.57 16.31 -2.47
CA LYS A 39 14.52 16.98 -1.70
C LYS A 39 13.37 16.01 -1.44
N ALA A 40 13.09 15.72 -0.17
CA ALA A 40 11.99 14.86 0.28
C ALA A 40 10.64 15.61 0.33
N LEU A 41 10.31 16.39 -0.72
CA LEU A 41 9.05 17.13 -0.74
C LEU A 41 7.89 16.21 -1.14
N PRO A 42 6.70 16.38 -0.54
CA PRO A 42 5.48 15.73 -1.02
C PRO A 42 5.30 15.97 -2.52
N THR A 43 5.10 14.89 -3.26
CA THR A 43 5.03 14.89 -4.73
C THR A 43 3.69 14.34 -5.17
N ASP A 44 3.21 14.79 -6.33
CA ASP A 44 1.97 14.28 -6.92
C ASP A 44 2.16 12.84 -7.44
N ASN A 45 1.33 11.93 -6.95
CA ASN A 45 1.41 10.51 -7.22
C ASN A 45 0.52 10.03 -8.37
N ARG A 46 -0.30 10.90 -8.97
CA ARG A 46 -1.28 10.50 -10.01
C ARG A 46 -0.67 9.67 -11.15
N GLN A 47 0.56 9.98 -11.57
CA GLN A 47 1.24 9.20 -12.61
C GLN A 47 1.56 7.77 -12.13
N LEU A 48 2.01 7.59 -10.90
CA LEU A 48 2.26 6.28 -10.30
C LEU A 48 0.95 5.50 -10.14
N GLU A 49 -0.10 6.17 -9.65
CA GLU A 49 -1.44 5.61 -9.42
C GLU A 49 -2.13 5.15 -10.71
N SER A 50 -1.70 5.65 -11.88
CA SER A 50 -2.20 5.21 -13.18
C SER A 50 -1.63 3.87 -13.64
N ARG A 51 -0.61 3.34 -12.96
CA ARG A 51 0.00 2.07 -13.34
C ARG A 51 -0.89 0.88 -12.96
N PRO A 52 -0.93 -0.18 -13.78
CA PRO A 52 -1.75 -1.36 -13.51
C PRO A 52 -1.22 -2.23 -12.35
N ASP A 53 0.01 -2.00 -11.89
CA ASP A 53 0.61 -2.67 -10.73
C ASP A 53 0.45 -1.89 -9.42
N VAL A 54 -0.37 -0.83 -9.41
CA VAL A 54 -0.68 -0.01 -8.24
C VAL A 54 -2.19 0.02 -8.04
N LEU A 55 -2.65 -0.53 -6.92
CA LEU A 55 -4.03 -0.39 -6.46
C LEU A 55 -4.16 0.90 -5.65
N THR A 56 -5.28 1.60 -5.80
CA THR A 56 -5.64 2.74 -4.96
C THR A 56 -6.99 2.52 -4.31
N TYR A 57 -7.11 2.87 -3.03
CA TYR A 57 -8.36 2.87 -2.27
C TYR A 57 -8.57 4.26 -1.70
N THR A 58 -9.73 4.87 -1.95
CA THR A 58 -9.95 6.29 -1.62
C THR A 58 -11.25 6.50 -0.86
N THR A 59 -11.23 7.37 0.15
CA THR A 59 -12.43 7.76 0.88
C THR A 59 -13.36 8.65 0.03
N ALA A 60 -14.60 8.81 0.49
CA ALA A 60 -15.39 10.00 0.17
C ALA A 60 -14.64 11.28 0.61
N PRO A 61 -14.99 12.47 0.07
CA PRO A 61 -14.46 13.71 0.62
C PRO A 61 -14.75 13.78 2.12
N LEU A 62 -13.75 14.16 2.91
CA LEU A 62 -13.91 14.28 4.34
C LEU A 62 -14.88 15.41 4.67
N GLU A 63 -15.84 15.15 5.56
CA GLU A 63 -16.84 16.15 5.98
C GLU A 63 -16.25 17.20 6.93
N GLN A 64 -15.16 16.84 7.61
CA GLN A 64 -14.40 17.65 8.57
C GLN A 64 -12.90 17.35 8.43
N ASP A 65 -12.05 18.20 9.00
CA ASP A 65 -10.61 17.95 9.07
C ASP A 65 -10.34 16.64 9.84
N LEU A 66 -9.34 15.89 9.39
CA LEU A 66 -8.88 14.66 10.03
C LEU A 66 -7.40 14.81 10.39
N GLU A 67 -7.10 14.83 11.68
CA GLU A 67 -5.74 14.89 12.19
C GLU A 67 -5.24 13.49 12.52
N VAL A 68 -4.12 13.11 11.88
CA VAL A 68 -3.45 11.83 12.10
C VAL A 68 -2.07 12.12 12.67
N ILE A 69 -1.90 11.82 13.95
CA ILE A 69 -0.67 12.08 14.71
C ILE A 69 -0.24 10.78 15.39
N GLY A 70 0.84 10.18 14.90
CA GLY A 70 1.42 8.97 15.48
C GLY A 70 1.67 7.86 14.44
N PRO A 71 1.77 6.61 14.92
CA PRO A 71 1.94 5.44 14.06
C PRO A 71 0.77 5.24 13.11
N VAL A 72 1.08 4.73 11.92
CA VAL A 72 0.09 4.30 10.93
C VAL A 72 0.41 2.85 10.56
N GLN A 73 -0.60 1.99 10.54
CA GLN A 73 -0.44 0.58 10.19
C GLN A 73 -1.39 0.22 9.07
N VAL A 74 -0.92 -0.57 8.12
CA VAL A 74 -1.76 -1.19 7.08
C VAL A 74 -1.77 -2.69 7.32
N GLU A 75 -2.97 -3.24 7.36
CA GLU A 75 -3.20 -4.69 7.46
C GLU A 75 -3.78 -5.15 6.14
N LEU A 76 -3.08 -6.05 5.46
CA LEU A 76 -3.52 -6.63 4.19
C LEU A 76 -3.72 -8.13 4.36
N PHE A 77 -4.87 -8.61 3.93
CA PHE A 77 -5.10 -10.01 3.61
C PHE A 77 -4.81 -10.19 2.13
N ALA A 78 -3.72 -10.90 1.82
CA ALA A 78 -3.20 -11.01 0.48
C ALA A 78 -2.85 -12.44 0.08
N ARG A 79 -2.99 -12.74 -1.22
CA ARG A 79 -2.40 -13.95 -1.83
C ARG A 79 -1.46 -13.55 -2.96
N SER A 80 -0.36 -14.28 -3.06
CA SER A 80 0.64 -14.13 -4.11
C SER A 80 0.78 -15.45 -4.87
N SER A 81 0.98 -15.37 -6.19
CA SER A 81 1.34 -16.55 -6.99
C SER A 81 2.75 -17.08 -6.70
N LEU A 82 3.59 -16.30 -6.00
CA LEU A 82 4.96 -16.66 -5.60
C LEU A 82 5.12 -16.60 -4.08
N GLN A 83 5.98 -17.45 -3.54
CA GLN A 83 6.30 -17.48 -2.10
C GLN A 83 7.18 -16.31 -1.65
N TYR A 84 7.91 -15.69 -2.58
CA TYR A 84 8.75 -14.52 -2.35
C TYR A 84 8.13 -13.33 -3.08
N THR A 85 7.73 -12.31 -2.32
CA THR A 85 7.18 -11.06 -2.87
C THR A 85 7.37 -9.95 -1.85
N ASP A 86 7.15 -8.70 -2.27
CA ASP A 86 7.04 -7.58 -1.34
C ASP A 86 5.62 -7.01 -1.40
N PHE A 87 5.19 -6.35 -0.33
CA PHE A 87 4.02 -5.47 -0.32
C PHE A 87 4.43 -4.09 0.16
N PHE A 88 4.08 -3.08 -0.62
CA PHE A 88 4.29 -1.67 -0.35
C PHE A 88 2.95 -1.00 -0.12
N ALA A 89 2.87 -0.18 0.92
CA ALA A 89 1.72 0.66 1.20
C ALA A 89 2.15 2.12 1.31
N ARG A 90 1.28 3.02 0.84
CA ARG A 90 1.48 4.47 0.97
C ARG A 90 0.17 5.17 1.26
N LEU A 91 0.20 6.06 2.24
CA LEU A 91 -0.88 7.00 2.51
C LEU A 91 -0.65 8.29 1.70
N CYS A 92 -1.70 8.78 1.05
CA CYS A 92 -1.72 10.05 0.32
C CYS A 92 -2.91 10.91 0.73
N ASP A 93 -2.70 12.21 0.68
CA ASP A 93 -3.71 13.26 0.82
C ASP A 93 -4.13 13.74 -0.58
N VAL A 94 -5.41 13.57 -0.92
CA VAL A 94 -5.96 13.93 -2.23
C VAL A 94 -6.81 15.17 -2.11
N ASP A 95 -6.39 16.25 -2.77
CA ASP A 95 -7.14 17.51 -2.76
C ASP A 95 -8.38 17.49 -3.69
N ALA A 96 -9.16 18.57 -3.66
CA ALA A 96 -10.37 18.72 -4.48
C ALA A 96 -10.12 18.71 -6.00
N THR A 97 -8.88 18.97 -6.45
CA THR A 97 -8.48 18.88 -7.87
C THR A 97 -8.04 17.47 -8.27
N GLY A 98 -7.94 16.56 -7.29
CA GLY A 98 -7.48 15.19 -7.45
C GLY A 98 -5.96 15.02 -7.33
N LYS A 99 -5.20 16.08 -7.00
CA LYS A 99 -3.75 15.98 -6.77
C LYS A 99 -3.50 15.10 -5.55
N SER A 100 -2.66 14.08 -5.69
CA SER A 100 -2.43 13.06 -4.64
C SER A 100 -1.03 13.19 -4.06
N LEU A 101 -0.90 13.77 -2.88
CA LEU A 101 0.38 14.04 -2.23
C LEU A 101 0.72 12.92 -1.22
N ASN A 102 1.91 12.33 -1.34
CA ASN A 102 2.36 11.30 -0.40
C ASN A 102 2.55 11.86 1.02
N VAL A 103 2.09 11.10 2.02
CA VAL A 103 2.21 11.41 3.45
C VAL A 103 3.29 10.52 4.08
N CYS A 104 3.04 9.22 4.17
CA CYS A 104 3.98 8.22 4.67
C CYS A 104 3.82 6.89 3.91
N ASP A 105 4.86 6.07 3.93
CA ASP A 105 4.89 4.79 3.21
C ASP A 105 5.88 3.81 3.84
N ALA A 106 5.75 2.52 3.52
CA ALA A 106 6.65 1.47 3.94
C ALA A 106 6.48 0.24 3.05
N LEU A 107 7.47 -0.65 3.11
CA LEU A 107 7.50 -1.92 2.39
C LEU A 107 7.81 -3.05 3.37
N VAL A 108 7.08 -4.15 3.24
CA VAL A 108 7.38 -5.41 3.92
C VAL A 108 7.75 -6.46 2.88
N ARG A 109 8.82 -7.19 3.18
CA ARG A 109 9.24 -8.35 2.39
C ARG A 109 8.61 -9.62 2.95
N VAL A 110 7.91 -10.34 2.09
CA VAL A 110 7.34 -11.65 2.38
C VAL A 110 8.33 -12.74 1.97
N VAL A 111 8.62 -13.62 2.92
CA VAL A 111 9.40 -14.85 2.75
C VAL A 111 8.61 -16.02 3.33
N PRO A 112 8.89 -17.27 2.90
CA PRO A 112 8.27 -18.46 3.48
C PRO A 112 8.39 -18.48 5.02
N GLY A 113 7.26 -18.69 5.71
CA GLY A 113 7.19 -18.74 7.17
C GLY A 113 7.31 -17.39 7.89
N GLY A 114 7.43 -16.28 7.16
CA GLY A 114 7.60 -14.95 7.73
C GLY A 114 6.31 -14.21 8.08
N GLN A 115 5.16 -14.64 7.57
CA GLN A 115 3.85 -14.01 7.80
C GLN A 115 2.87 -15.02 8.40
N GLU A 116 1.89 -14.53 9.13
CA GLU A 116 0.76 -15.35 9.57
C GLU A 116 -0.06 -15.78 8.34
N VAL A 117 -0.47 -17.04 8.33
CA VAL A 117 -1.29 -17.63 7.27
C VAL A 117 -2.64 -18.01 7.87
N THR A 118 -3.72 -17.46 7.32
CA THR A 118 -5.09 -17.75 7.73
C THR A 118 -5.49 -19.17 7.35
N ALA A 119 -6.57 -19.68 7.93
CA ALA A 119 -7.04 -21.07 7.71
C ALA A 119 -7.35 -21.38 6.24
N ASP A 120 -7.73 -20.39 5.44
CA ASP A 120 -8.03 -20.50 4.01
C ASP A 120 -6.80 -20.29 3.11
N GLY A 121 -5.61 -20.05 3.68
CA GLY A 121 -4.35 -19.87 2.97
C GLY A 121 -4.04 -18.43 2.53
N CYS A 122 -4.75 -17.43 3.07
CA CYS A 122 -4.42 -16.02 2.87
C CYS A 122 -3.24 -15.60 3.77
N LEU A 123 -2.38 -14.70 3.28
CA LEU A 123 -1.32 -14.10 4.09
C LEU A 123 -1.90 -12.89 4.81
N ARG A 124 -1.70 -12.81 6.12
CA ARG A 124 -1.96 -11.60 6.89
C ARG A 124 -0.66 -10.80 6.98
N VAL A 125 -0.60 -9.71 6.21
CA VAL A 125 0.57 -8.85 6.05
C VAL A 125 0.36 -7.54 6.80
N ILE A 126 1.18 -7.32 7.82
CA ILE A 126 1.18 -6.09 8.60
C ILE A 126 2.31 -5.19 8.11
N ILE A 127 1.98 -3.97 7.69
CA ILE A 127 2.91 -2.95 7.20
C ILE A 127 2.86 -1.76 8.14
N ASP A 128 3.87 -1.63 9.00
CA ASP A 128 4.06 -0.45 9.84
C ASP A 128 4.66 0.67 8.98
N LEU A 129 3.82 1.67 8.68
CA LEU A 129 4.22 2.86 7.95
C LEU A 129 5.03 3.78 8.88
N TRP A 130 5.85 4.65 8.29
CA TRP A 130 6.51 5.69 9.07
C TRP A 130 5.46 6.55 9.82
N PRO A 131 5.69 6.88 11.10
CA PRO A 131 4.81 7.77 11.86
C PRO A 131 4.63 9.11 11.15
N THR A 132 3.46 9.72 11.33
CA THR A 132 3.13 10.99 10.68
C THR A 132 2.46 11.95 11.66
N ALA A 133 2.54 13.24 11.36
CA ALA A 133 1.70 14.28 11.94
C ALA A 133 1.14 15.08 10.77
N HIS A 134 -0.04 14.69 10.29
CA HIS A 134 -0.64 15.24 9.09
C HIS A 134 -2.12 15.54 9.31
N ARG A 135 -2.57 16.68 8.82
CA ARG A 135 -3.99 17.06 8.80
C ARG A 135 -4.53 16.97 7.39
N PHE A 136 -5.42 16.02 7.15
CA PHE A 136 -6.22 15.96 5.93
C PHE A 136 -7.35 16.98 6.08
N LEU A 137 -7.44 17.93 5.15
CA LEU A 137 -8.43 18.99 5.25
C LEU A 137 -9.82 18.49 4.86
N ARG A 138 -10.86 19.15 5.37
CA ARG A 138 -12.23 19.00 4.88
C ARG A 138 -12.28 19.12 3.36
N GLY A 139 -13.01 18.22 2.72
CA GLY A 139 -13.12 18.12 1.26
C GLY A 139 -11.98 17.37 0.58
N HIS A 140 -10.85 17.15 1.27
CA HIS A 140 -9.82 16.23 0.80
C HIS A 140 -10.27 14.77 1.00
N ARG A 141 -9.46 13.83 0.50
CA ARG A 141 -9.68 12.39 0.67
C ARG A 141 -8.41 11.73 1.19
N VAL A 142 -8.59 10.71 2.00
CA VAL A 142 -7.51 9.79 2.36
C VAL A 142 -7.40 8.73 1.25
N ARG A 143 -6.21 8.54 0.70
CA ARG A 143 -5.93 7.49 -0.28
C ARG A 143 -4.85 6.55 0.24
N LEU A 144 -5.14 5.26 0.15
CA LEU A 144 -4.14 4.20 0.32
C LEU A 144 -3.72 3.68 -1.05
N GLN A 145 -2.43 3.67 -1.33
CA GLN A 145 -1.84 2.94 -2.45
C GLN A 145 -1.30 1.60 -1.96
N VAL A 146 -1.49 0.53 -2.75
CA VAL A 146 -0.92 -0.80 -2.51
C VAL A 146 -0.24 -1.28 -3.79
N SER A 147 1.01 -1.73 -3.68
CA SER A 147 1.76 -2.36 -4.76
C SER A 147 2.77 -3.37 -4.21
N SER A 148 3.66 -3.90 -5.05
CA SER A 148 4.76 -4.80 -4.64
C SER A 148 6.14 -4.21 -4.90
N GLY A 149 6.25 -2.89 -5.02
CA GLY A 149 7.56 -2.25 -5.23
C GLY A 149 7.55 -0.74 -5.03
N ALA A 150 8.75 -0.21 -4.79
CA ALA A 150 9.05 1.22 -4.81
C ALA A 150 10.53 1.40 -5.13
N HIS A 151 10.94 0.99 -6.33
CA HIS A 151 12.32 0.99 -6.81
C HIS A 151 12.73 2.40 -7.33
N PRO A 152 13.95 2.91 -7.06
CA PRO A 152 15.08 2.26 -6.40
C PRO A 152 15.16 2.45 -4.90
N ARG A 153 14.19 3.13 -4.26
CA ARG A 153 14.20 3.32 -2.80
C ARG A 153 14.27 1.98 -2.05
N TYR A 154 13.52 0.98 -2.51
CA TYR A 154 13.65 -0.40 -2.09
C TYR A 154 14.24 -1.24 -3.22
N ALA A 155 15.12 -2.18 -2.85
CA ALA A 155 15.61 -3.17 -3.79
C ALA A 155 14.44 -4.08 -4.21
N ARG A 156 14.17 -4.13 -5.53
CA ARG A 156 13.09 -4.94 -6.10
C ARG A 156 13.20 -6.39 -5.64
N ASN A 157 12.08 -7.01 -5.28
CA ASN A 157 12.02 -8.45 -5.07
C ASN A 157 12.02 -9.14 -6.43
N THR A 158 12.89 -10.12 -6.63
CA THR A 158 13.00 -10.83 -7.91
C THR A 158 11.96 -11.94 -8.07
N GLY A 159 11.25 -12.30 -7.00
CA GLY A 159 10.30 -13.42 -6.96
C GLY A 159 10.95 -14.81 -6.95
N SER A 160 12.28 -14.89 -7.10
CA SER A 160 13.01 -16.17 -7.22
C SER A 160 13.46 -16.77 -5.89
N GLY A 161 13.52 -15.97 -4.82
CA GLY A 161 14.12 -16.36 -3.54
C GLY A 161 15.66 -16.36 -3.54
N GLU A 162 16.29 -16.04 -4.68
CA GLU A 162 17.74 -15.88 -4.76
C GLU A 162 18.19 -14.66 -3.91
N PRO A 163 19.42 -14.67 -3.36
CA PRO A 163 19.96 -13.51 -2.67
C PRO A 163 19.96 -12.28 -3.58
N LEU A 164 19.39 -11.15 -3.13
CA LEU A 164 19.20 -9.96 -3.96
C LEU A 164 20.47 -9.46 -4.66
N ALA A 165 21.64 -9.60 -4.02
CA ALA A 165 22.91 -9.12 -4.54
C ALA A 165 23.41 -9.93 -5.75
N SER A 166 22.96 -11.17 -5.90
CA SER A 166 23.41 -12.10 -6.94
C SER A 166 22.27 -12.68 -7.77
N ALA A 167 21.03 -12.30 -7.49
CA ALA A 167 19.85 -12.81 -8.18
C ALA A 167 19.90 -12.42 -9.66
N THR A 168 19.62 -13.40 -10.52
CA THR A 168 19.57 -13.19 -11.98
C THR A 168 18.19 -13.54 -12.55
N LYS A 169 17.43 -14.38 -11.84
CA LYS A 169 16.10 -14.80 -12.25
C LYS A 169 15.04 -13.81 -11.78
N LEU A 170 14.32 -13.24 -12.73
CA LEU A 170 13.20 -12.32 -12.48
C LEU A 170 11.88 -13.04 -12.79
N ILE A 171 11.04 -13.21 -11.78
CA ILE A 171 9.74 -13.91 -11.90
C ILE A 171 8.65 -12.94 -11.47
N ALA A 172 7.71 -12.67 -12.37
CA ALA A 172 6.57 -11.84 -12.06
C ALA A 172 5.56 -12.56 -11.16
N ALA A 173 4.89 -11.80 -10.31
CA ALA A 173 3.94 -12.31 -9.33
C ALA A 173 2.55 -11.69 -9.56
N ASN A 174 1.52 -12.53 -9.52
CA ASN A 174 0.13 -12.09 -9.48
C ASN A 174 -0.29 -11.96 -8.01
N GLN A 175 -0.75 -10.78 -7.65
CA GLN A 175 -1.18 -10.43 -6.30
C GLN A 175 -2.69 -10.31 -6.25
N SER A 176 -3.27 -10.69 -5.12
CA SER A 176 -4.69 -10.50 -4.80
C SER A 176 -4.80 -9.90 -3.41
N ILE A 177 -5.54 -8.78 -3.28
CA ILE A 177 -5.81 -8.08 -2.03
C ILE A 177 -7.29 -8.26 -1.70
N TYR A 178 -7.55 -8.91 -0.57
CA TYR A 178 -8.89 -9.25 -0.12
C TYR A 178 -9.47 -8.12 0.72
N HIS A 179 -10.79 -7.96 0.67
CA HIS A 179 -11.52 -6.92 1.40
C HIS A 179 -12.96 -7.38 1.60
N ASP A 180 -13.13 -8.62 2.07
CA ASP A 180 -14.41 -9.21 2.45
C ASP A 180 -14.52 -9.28 4.00
N PRO A 181 -15.68 -9.63 4.58
CA PRO A 181 -15.86 -9.65 6.04
C PRO A 181 -14.87 -10.52 6.82
N ASP A 182 -14.40 -11.62 6.22
CA ASP A 182 -13.43 -12.54 6.84
C ASP A 182 -11.98 -12.07 6.64
N HIS A 183 -11.76 -11.18 5.67
CA HIS A 183 -10.46 -10.62 5.28
C HIS A 183 -10.50 -9.10 5.18
N PRO A 184 -10.76 -8.37 6.28
CA PRO A 184 -11.03 -6.94 6.24
C PRO A 184 -9.73 -6.12 6.15
N SER A 185 -9.01 -6.21 5.02
CA SER A 185 -7.82 -5.38 4.81
C SER A 185 -8.12 -3.91 5.09
N GLY A 186 -7.22 -3.20 5.77
CA GLY A 186 -7.50 -1.86 6.28
C GLY A 186 -6.25 -1.03 6.52
N VAL A 187 -6.48 0.24 6.86
CA VAL A 187 -5.46 1.12 7.43
C VAL A 187 -5.95 1.57 8.80
N VAL A 188 -5.09 1.47 9.79
CA VAL A 188 -5.30 1.96 11.16
C VAL A 188 -4.57 3.29 11.28
N LEU A 189 -5.34 4.35 11.54
CA LEU A 189 -4.84 5.72 11.69
C LEU A 189 -4.87 6.11 13.17
N SER A 190 -3.78 6.70 13.65
CA SER A 190 -3.75 7.35 14.97
C SER A 190 -4.47 8.70 14.91
N VAL A 191 -5.80 8.66 14.96
CA VAL A 191 -6.65 9.86 14.89
C VAL A 191 -6.55 10.63 16.20
N TRP A 192 -6.18 11.90 16.12
CA TRP A 192 -6.18 12.80 17.26
C TRP A 192 -7.51 13.55 17.34
N SER A 193 -8.05 13.66 18.56
CA SER A 193 -9.24 14.43 18.87
C SER A 193 -8.95 15.29 20.11
N GLU A 194 -9.28 16.59 20.03
CA GLU A 194 -9.27 17.50 21.18
C GLU A 194 -10.28 17.11 22.26
#